data_AF-A0AAW9K859-F1
#
_entry.id   AF-A0AAW9K859-F1
#
_cell.length_a   1.000
_cell.length_b   1.000
_cell.length_c   1.000
_cell.angle_alpha   90.00
_cell.angle_beta   90.00
_cell.angle_gamma   90.00
#
_symmetry.space_group_name_H-M   'P 1'
#
loop_
_entity.id
_entity.type
_entity.pdbx_description
1 polymer ?
#
loop_
_entity_poly.entity_id
_entity_poly.type
_entity_poly.pdbx_seq_one_letter_code
_entity_poly.pdbx_strand_id
1 'polypeptide(L)'
;SPTATPTANNNGIVGLSELVRNAGAVGTFFYGVIERALVPFGLHHVFYTPFWFGSFVEGNILVNGTWQTVAGANTAYFAQLSNMGSLVGASSADMATVVAGTTRFMAGKFPFMIFGLPAAALAMYKAAAPSKKKIVGSLLISAAVTSMLTGITEPIEFTFLFVAPVLYGVHCILA
;
A
#
# COMPACT_ATOMS: atom_id res chain seq x y z
N SER A 1 36.09 27.00 3.78
CA SER A 1 36.94 25.80 3.83
C SER A 1 36.39 24.77 4.80
N PRO A 2 36.29 23.50 4.42
CA PRO A 2 35.87 22.96 3.13
C PRO A 2 34.47 22.30 3.23
N THR A 3 33.69 22.54 2.18
CA THR A 3 32.57 21.75 1.67
C THR A 3 32.88 20.26 1.72
N ALA A 4 32.21 19.51 2.60
CA ALA A 4 32.17 18.06 2.52
C ALA A 4 31.07 17.65 1.53
N THR A 5 31.45 17.61 0.25
CA THR A 5 30.77 16.84 -0.79
C THR A 5 30.58 15.39 -0.31
N PRO A 6 29.36 14.82 -0.29
CA PRO A 6 29.19 13.41 -0.05
C PRO A 6 29.76 12.64 -1.25
N THR A 7 30.81 11.88 -0.97
CA THR A 7 31.56 11.04 -1.89
C THR A 7 30.70 9.93 -2.49
N ALA A 8 30.48 10.01 -3.80
CA ALA A 8 30.65 8.95 -4.81
C ALA A 8 30.10 7.51 -4.63
N ASN A 9 29.29 7.21 -3.60
CA ASN A 9 28.51 5.94 -3.51
C ASN A 9 27.00 6.16 -3.61
N ASN A 10 26.58 7.41 -3.87
CA ASN A 10 25.17 7.81 -3.83
C ASN A 10 24.48 7.72 -5.19
N ASN A 11 25.19 7.50 -6.30
CA ASN A 11 24.61 7.66 -7.64
C ASN A 11 23.65 6.52 -8.03
N GLY A 12 23.87 5.29 -7.54
CA GLY A 12 22.97 4.15 -7.78
C GLY A 12 21.71 4.22 -6.92
N ILE A 13 21.85 4.60 -5.64
CA ILE A 13 20.75 4.79 -4.69
C ILE A 13 19.92 6.03 -5.05
N VAL A 14 20.56 7.15 -5.42
CA VAL A 14 19.87 8.33 -5.95
C VAL A 14 19.19 8.02 -7.29
N GLY A 15 19.82 7.23 -8.16
CA GLY A 15 19.22 6.81 -9.43
C GLY A 15 18.04 5.85 -9.27
N LEU A 16 18.10 4.91 -8.32
CA LEU A 16 17.00 3.99 -8.00
C LEU A 16 15.86 4.72 -7.29
N SER A 17 16.16 5.61 -6.34
CA SER A 17 15.16 6.47 -5.71
C SER A 17 14.55 7.45 -6.71
N GLU A 18 15.30 7.96 -7.69
CA GLU A 18 14.75 8.70 -8.83
C GLU A 18 13.92 7.84 -9.78
N LEU A 19 14.32 6.59 -10.03
CA LEU A 19 13.55 5.64 -10.85
C LEU A 19 12.24 5.26 -10.17
N VAL A 20 12.21 5.04 -8.86
CA VAL A 20 10.98 4.81 -8.06
C VAL A 20 10.14 6.08 -7.98
N ARG A 21 10.77 7.25 -7.87
CA ARG A 21 10.11 8.57 -7.95
C ARG A 21 9.46 8.77 -9.33
N ASN A 22 10.15 8.40 -10.40
CA ASN A 22 9.73 8.54 -11.79
C ASN A 22 8.74 7.45 -12.24
N ALA A 23 8.85 6.22 -11.72
CA ALA A 23 7.87 5.15 -11.91
C ALA A 23 6.51 5.56 -11.37
N GLY A 24 6.50 6.46 -10.38
CA GLY A 24 5.35 7.32 -10.16
C GLY A 24 4.10 6.53 -9.79
N ALA A 25 2.93 7.06 -10.16
CA ALA A 25 1.65 6.41 -9.93
C ALA A 25 1.53 5.06 -10.67
N VAL A 26 2.26 4.91 -11.79
CA VAL A 26 2.24 3.72 -12.63
C VAL A 26 2.90 2.54 -11.92
N GLY A 27 4.06 2.74 -11.27
CA GLY A 27 4.73 1.70 -10.49
C GLY A 27 3.91 1.26 -9.28
N THR A 28 3.27 2.21 -8.60
CA THR A 28 2.34 1.92 -7.49
C THR A 28 1.12 1.13 -7.97
N PHE A 29 0.57 1.49 -9.13
CA PHE A 29 -0.55 0.77 -9.74
C PHE A 29 -0.19 -0.68 -10.05
N PHE A 30 0.91 -0.93 -10.77
CA PHE A 30 1.33 -2.31 -11.09
C PHE A 30 1.71 -3.11 -9.83
N TYR A 31 2.33 -2.46 -8.83
CA TYR A 31 2.56 -3.08 -7.53
C TYR A 31 1.25 -3.57 -6.91
N GLY A 32 0.20 -2.73 -6.87
CA GLY A 32 -1.12 -3.11 -6.35
C GLY A 32 -1.75 -4.27 -7.13
N VAL A 33 -1.73 -4.19 -8.45
CA VAL A 33 -2.27 -5.25 -9.34
C VAL A 33 -1.57 -6.58 -9.11
N ILE A 34 -0.24 -6.59 -9.06
CA ILE A 34 0.56 -7.82 -8.86
C ILE A 34 0.34 -8.36 -7.44
N GLU A 35 0.36 -7.49 -6.43
CA GLU A 35 0.11 -7.90 -5.05
C GLU A 35 -1.25 -8.59 -4.92
N ARG A 36 -2.30 -8.01 -5.51
CA ARG A 36 -3.64 -8.60 -5.52
C ARG A 36 -3.68 -9.91 -6.30
N ALA A 37 -3.11 -9.97 -7.50
CA ALA A 37 -3.07 -11.20 -8.29
C ALA A 37 -2.39 -12.37 -7.58
N LEU A 38 -1.49 -12.10 -6.63
CA LEU A 38 -0.79 -13.10 -5.82
C LEU A 38 -1.52 -13.52 -4.54
N VAL A 39 -2.62 -12.84 -4.17
CA VAL A 39 -3.48 -13.20 -3.02
C VAL A 39 -3.99 -14.64 -3.09
N PRO A 40 -4.56 -15.16 -4.20
CA PRO A 40 -5.01 -16.55 -4.29
C PRO A 40 -3.95 -17.62 -3.99
N PHE A 41 -2.68 -17.27 -4.19
CA PHE A 41 -1.55 -18.18 -4.00
C PHE A 41 -0.86 -17.99 -2.65
N GLY A 42 -1.28 -17.01 -1.83
CA GLY A 42 -0.57 -16.61 -0.61
C GLY A 42 0.81 -15.98 -0.86
N LEU A 43 1.21 -15.83 -2.13
CA LEU A 43 2.53 -15.32 -2.53
C LEU A 43 2.67 -13.81 -2.32
N HIS A 44 1.56 -13.10 -2.13
CA HIS A 44 1.54 -11.65 -1.91
C HIS A 44 2.38 -11.24 -0.69
N HIS A 45 2.46 -12.06 0.36
CA HIS A 45 3.35 -11.82 1.51
C HIS A 45 4.83 -11.81 1.12
N VAL A 46 5.26 -12.76 0.30
CA VAL A 46 6.65 -12.81 -0.21
C VAL A 46 6.92 -11.61 -1.12
N PHE A 47 5.92 -11.21 -1.91
CA PHE A 47 6.03 -10.09 -2.82
C PHE A 47 6.18 -8.73 -2.10
N TYR A 48 5.33 -8.39 -1.12
CA TYR A 48 5.40 -7.07 -0.48
C TYR A 48 6.53 -6.93 0.56
N THR A 49 6.95 -8.04 1.20
CA THR A 49 7.96 -8.03 2.28
C THR A 49 9.25 -7.27 1.93
N PRO A 50 9.90 -7.49 0.76
CA PRO A 50 11.11 -6.76 0.40
C PRO A 50 10.86 -5.26 0.11
N PHE A 51 9.64 -4.85 -0.26
CA PHE A 51 9.29 -3.43 -0.42
C PHE A 51 9.05 -2.76 0.93
N TRP A 52 8.48 -3.49 1.89
CA TRP A 52 8.16 -2.96 3.21
C TRP A 52 9.36 -2.89 4.14
N PHE A 53 10.23 -3.90 4.12
CA PHE A 53 11.31 -4.08 5.09
C PHE A 53 12.70 -4.25 4.44
N GLY A 54 12.76 -4.48 3.13
CA GLY A 54 14.01 -4.68 2.41
C GLY A 54 14.50 -3.43 1.68
N SER A 55 15.68 -3.54 1.07
CA SER A 55 16.35 -2.45 0.35
C SER A 55 15.82 -2.21 -1.07
N PHE A 56 14.70 -2.83 -1.45
CA PHE A 56 14.12 -2.64 -2.80
C PHE A 56 13.46 -1.27 -2.95
N VAL A 57 13.02 -0.70 -1.83
CA VAL A 57 12.52 0.66 -1.73
C VAL A 57 13.26 1.33 -0.58
N GLU A 58 13.64 2.58 -0.80
CA GLU A 58 14.24 3.41 0.23
C GLU A 58 13.35 4.62 0.47
N GLY A 59 13.03 4.86 1.73
CA GLY A 59 12.29 6.03 2.17
C GLY A 59 13.22 7.12 2.67
N ASN A 60 13.01 8.34 2.20
CA ASN A 60 13.69 9.51 2.73
C ASN A 60 12.86 10.09 3.88
N ILE A 61 13.45 10.15 5.07
CA ILE A 61 12.82 10.69 6.28
C ILE A 61 13.56 11.95 6.73
N LEU A 62 12.83 12.85 7.36
CA LEU A 62 13.36 14.07 7.93
C LEU A 62 13.44 13.92 9.45
N VAL A 63 14.65 13.97 9.98
CA VAL A 63 14.93 13.87 11.43
C VAL A 63 15.77 15.07 11.83
N ASN A 64 15.22 15.92 12.71
CA ASN A 64 15.88 17.13 13.22
C ASN A 64 16.46 18.03 12.11
N GLY A 65 15.74 18.17 10.99
CA GLY A 65 16.16 18.99 9.84
C GLY A 65 17.22 18.34 8.94
N THR A 66 17.60 17.09 9.19
CA THR A 66 18.54 16.32 8.35
C THR A 66 17.81 15.18 7.65
N TRP A 67 18.10 15.02 6.36
CA TRP A 67 17.59 13.91 5.56
C TRP A 67 18.33 12.61 5.88
N GLN A 68 17.56 11.56 6.14
CA GLN A 68 18.08 10.20 6.32
C GLN A 68 17.36 9.26 5.36
N THR A 69 18.11 8.34 4.77
CA THR A 69 17.56 7.30 3.89
C THR A 69 17.46 6.01 4.68
N VAL A 70 16.27 5.41 4.68
CA VAL A 70 15.97 4.16 5.41
C VAL A 70 15.44 3.13 4.42
N ALA A 71 16.02 1.93 4.44
CA ALA A 71 15.56 0.82 3.64
C ALA A 71 14.19 0.30 4.14
N GLY A 72 13.28 0.07 3.19
CA GLY A 72 11.92 -0.40 3.43
C GLY A 72 10.95 0.75 3.66
N ALA A 73 9.86 0.77 2.88
CA ALA A 73 8.84 1.82 2.97
C ALA A 73 8.17 1.86 4.37
N ASN A 74 7.87 0.69 4.94
CA ASN A 74 7.21 0.59 6.24
C ASN A 74 8.17 0.91 7.40
N THR A 75 9.43 0.47 7.29
CA THR A 75 10.48 0.83 8.27
C THR A 75 10.73 2.34 8.27
N ALA A 76 10.83 2.95 7.08
CA ALA A 76 10.98 4.39 6.93
C ALA A 76 9.74 5.13 7.46
N TYR A 77 8.53 4.62 7.23
CA TYR A 77 7.31 5.19 7.79
C TYR A 77 7.34 5.23 9.32
N PHE A 78 7.69 4.12 9.99
CA PHE A 78 7.78 4.10 11.46
C PHE A 78 8.92 4.97 12.01
N ALA A 79 10.05 5.05 11.30
CA ALA A 79 11.16 5.92 11.67
C ALA A 79 10.81 7.42 11.52
N GLN A 80 9.99 7.77 10.53
CA GLN A 80 9.44 9.12 10.41
C GLN A 80 8.40 9.40 11.49
N LEU A 81 7.55 8.40 11.81
CA LEU A 81 6.50 8.52 12.82
C LEU A 81 7.08 8.76 14.23
N SER A 82 8.25 8.20 14.54
CA SER A 82 8.94 8.48 15.80
C SER A 82 9.54 9.89 15.87
N ASN A 83 9.64 10.60 14.74
CA ASN A 83 10.26 11.93 14.62
C ASN A 83 9.32 12.97 13.96
N MET A 84 8.00 12.84 14.15
CA MET A 84 7.00 13.73 13.52
C MET A 84 7.19 15.22 13.84
N GLY A 85 7.79 15.55 14.98
CA GLY A 85 8.13 16.93 15.33
C GLY A 85 9.02 17.63 14.28
N SER A 86 9.82 16.85 13.56
CA SER A 86 10.68 17.36 12.48
C SER A 86 9.90 17.78 11.22
N LEU A 87 8.64 17.34 11.09
CA LEU A 87 7.77 17.70 9.97
C LEU A 87 6.95 18.97 10.25
N VAL A 88 6.94 19.47 11.49
CA VAL A 88 6.19 20.67 11.86
C VAL A 88 6.86 21.88 11.23
N GLY A 89 6.16 22.51 10.28
CA GLY A 89 6.70 23.64 9.50
C GLY A 89 7.50 23.24 8.27
N ALA A 90 7.56 21.95 7.93
CA ALA A 90 8.16 21.48 6.69
C ALA A 90 7.36 21.97 5.47
N SER A 91 8.06 22.21 4.35
CA SER A 91 7.40 22.64 3.12
C SER A 91 6.57 21.50 2.52
N SER A 92 5.61 21.85 1.65
CA SER A 92 4.85 20.85 0.89
C SER A 92 5.74 19.96 0.01
N ALA A 93 6.90 20.45 -0.43
CA ALA A 93 7.88 19.68 -1.19
C ALA A 93 8.62 18.64 -0.31
N ASP A 94 8.95 19.01 0.93
CA ASP A 94 9.59 18.10 1.88
C ASP A 94 8.60 17.00 2.30
N MET A 95 7.35 17.37 2.58
CA MET A 95 6.30 16.40 2.89
C MET A 95 6.03 15.46 1.72
N ALA A 96 6.01 15.96 0.48
CA ALA A 96 5.83 15.12 -0.70
C ALA A 96 6.98 14.10 -0.85
N THR A 97 8.21 14.49 -0.53
CA THR A 97 9.38 13.61 -0.57
C THR A 97 9.29 12.50 0.47
N VAL A 98 8.89 12.84 1.70
CA VAL A 98 8.67 11.86 2.78
C VAL A 98 7.56 10.88 2.42
N VAL A 99 6.40 11.37 1.97
CA VAL A 99 5.25 10.53 1.60
C VAL A 99 5.57 9.60 0.43
N ALA A 100 6.29 10.09 -0.59
CA ALA A 100 6.64 9.30 -1.76
C ALA A 100 7.53 8.09 -1.42
N GLY A 101 8.41 8.20 -0.42
CA GLY A 101 9.30 7.13 0.00
C GLY A 101 8.73 6.22 1.10
N THR A 102 7.81 6.71 1.92
CA THR A 102 7.32 6.00 3.12
C THR A 102 5.97 5.32 2.92
N THR A 103 4.99 5.99 2.29
CA THR A 103 3.60 5.53 2.29
C THR A 103 3.07 5.14 0.93
N ARG A 104 3.80 5.43 -0.16
CA ARG A 104 3.35 5.19 -1.54
C ARG A 104 2.85 3.77 -1.82
N PHE A 105 3.49 2.76 -1.25
CA PHE A 105 3.15 1.33 -1.44
C PHE A 105 2.18 0.77 -0.39
N MET A 106 1.72 1.61 0.55
CA MET A 106 0.81 1.21 1.64
C MET A 106 -0.49 2.01 1.63
N ALA A 107 -0.44 3.30 1.24
CA ALA A 107 -1.57 4.22 1.30
C ALA A 107 -2.76 3.79 0.43
N GLY A 108 -2.50 3.16 -0.73
CA GLY A 108 -3.56 2.68 -1.62
C GLY A 108 -4.47 1.61 -1.00
N LYS A 109 -3.94 0.81 -0.05
CA LYS A 109 -4.70 -0.27 0.60
C LYS A 109 -5.82 0.25 1.50
N PHE A 110 -5.60 1.34 2.24
CA PHE A 110 -6.52 1.76 3.31
C PHE A 110 -7.89 2.19 2.78
N PRO A 111 -8.02 3.07 1.76
CA PRO A 111 -9.33 3.45 1.23
C PRO A 111 -10.09 2.25 0.65
N PHE A 112 -9.36 1.34 -0.01
CA PHE A 112 -9.93 0.13 -0.58
C PHE A 112 -10.46 -0.83 0.51
N MET A 113 -9.71 -1.06 1.59
CA MET A 113 -10.12 -1.94 2.70
C MET A 113 -11.28 -1.37 3.52
N ILE A 114 -11.30 -0.05 3.72
CA ILE A 114 -12.26 0.64 4.58
C ILE A 114 -13.55 1.00 3.84
N PHE A 115 -13.49 1.28 2.54
CA PHE A 115 -14.65 1.72 1.75
C PHE A 115 -14.92 0.84 0.54
N GLY A 116 -13.89 0.45 -0.21
CA GLY A 116 -14.05 -0.34 -1.43
C GLY A 116 -14.68 -1.72 -1.18
N LEU A 117 -14.11 -2.49 -0.27
CA LEU A 117 -14.59 -3.85 0.05
C LEU A 117 -15.94 -3.88 0.76
N PRO A 118 -16.25 -2.99 1.72
CA PRO A 118 -17.61 -2.88 2.25
C PRO A 118 -18.64 -2.49 1.19
N ALA A 119 -18.27 -1.64 0.22
CA ALA A 119 -19.14 -1.32 -0.90
C ALA A 119 -19.36 -2.53 -1.83
N ALA A 120 -18.31 -3.32 -2.10
CA ALA A 120 -18.42 -4.57 -2.84
C ALA A 120 -19.33 -5.58 -2.11
N ALA A 121 -19.17 -5.74 -0.79
CA ALA A 121 -20.03 -6.57 0.04
C ALA A 121 -21.50 -6.11 -0.01
N LEU A 122 -21.76 -4.79 0.02
CA LEU A 122 -23.11 -4.26 -0.14
C LEU A 122 -23.69 -4.53 -1.53
N ALA A 123 -22.89 -4.42 -2.58
CA ALA A 123 -23.30 -4.73 -3.96
C ALA A 123 -23.66 -6.22 -4.10
N MET A 124 -22.83 -7.11 -3.56
CA MET A 124 -23.09 -8.55 -3.51
C MET A 124 -24.37 -8.88 -2.74
N TYR A 125 -24.61 -8.23 -1.60
CA TYR A 125 -25.86 -8.40 -0.84
C TYR A 125 -27.09 -7.94 -1.64
N LYS A 126 -26.99 -6.82 -2.37
CA LYS A 126 -28.09 -6.33 -3.22
C LYS A 126 -28.39 -7.29 -4.36
N ALA A 127 -27.37 -7.88 -4.97
CA ALA A 127 -27.46 -8.85 -6.06
C ALA A 127 -27.87 -10.27 -5.62
N ALA A 128 -27.79 -10.60 -4.33
CA ALA A 128 -28.14 -11.92 -3.83
C ALA A 128 -29.62 -12.26 -4.00
N ALA A 129 -29.93 -13.54 -4.26
CA ALA A 129 -31.30 -14.03 -4.39
C ALA A 129 -32.13 -13.77 -3.11
N PRO A 130 -33.40 -13.37 -3.20
CA PRO A 130 -34.22 -13.01 -2.04
C PRO A 130 -34.27 -14.09 -0.94
N SER A 131 -34.28 -15.37 -1.34
CA SER A 131 -34.31 -16.52 -0.43
C SER A 131 -33.00 -16.76 0.33
N LYS A 132 -31.88 -16.16 -0.11
CA LYS A 132 -30.54 -16.34 0.49
C LYS A 132 -29.98 -15.05 1.09
N LYS A 133 -30.64 -13.89 0.90
CA LYS A 133 -30.18 -12.59 1.41
C LYS A 133 -29.85 -12.60 2.91
N LYS A 134 -30.66 -13.26 3.75
CA LYS A 134 -30.41 -13.30 5.20
C LYS A 134 -29.07 -13.97 5.56
N ILE A 135 -28.75 -15.08 4.90
CA ILE A 135 -27.52 -15.85 5.12
C ILE A 135 -26.31 -15.12 4.52
N VAL A 136 -26.45 -14.65 3.27
CA VAL A 136 -25.39 -13.93 2.56
C VAL A 136 -25.09 -12.60 3.25
N GLY A 137 -26.11 -11.88 3.73
CA GLY A 137 -25.98 -10.62 4.43
C GLY A 137 -25.20 -10.74 5.73
N SER A 138 -25.47 -11.75 6.57
CA SER A 138 -24.71 -11.93 7.81
C SER A 138 -23.23 -12.24 7.55
N LEU A 139 -22.94 -13.05 6.53
CA LEU A 139 -21.56 -13.39 6.16
C LEU A 139 -20.81 -12.16 5.60
N LEU A 140 -21.44 -11.43 4.67
CA LEU A 140 -20.84 -10.27 4.02
C LEU A 140 -20.64 -9.09 4.98
N ILE A 141 -21.57 -8.86 5.91
CA ILE A 141 -21.41 -7.83 6.95
C ILE A 141 -20.23 -8.18 7.86
N SER A 142 -20.13 -9.42 8.31
CA SER A 142 -18.99 -9.85 9.14
C SER A 142 -17.67 -9.65 8.39
N ALA A 143 -17.60 -10.08 7.13
CA ALA A 143 -16.42 -9.94 6.29
C ALA A 143 -16.07 -8.46 6.01
N ALA A 144 -17.06 -7.60 5.80
CA ALA A 144 -16.87 -6.16 5.60
C ALA A 144 -16.36 -5.48 6.85
N VAL A 145 -16.93 -5.78 8.02
CA VAL A 145 -16.44 -5.23 9.30
C VAL A 145 -15.02 -5.70 9.59
N THR A 146 -14.71 -6.98 9.32
CA THR A 146 -13.34 -7.48 9.43
C THR A 146 -12.39 -6.69 8.51
N SER A 147 -12.72 -6.54 7.22
CA SER A 147 -11.91 -5.75 6.28
C SER A 147 -11.71 -4.31 6.74
N MET A 148 -12.76 -3.66 7.25
CA MET A 148 -12.67 -2.28 7.73
C MET A 148 -11.78 -2.13 8.96
N LEU A 149 -11.88 -3.05 9.92
CA LEU A 149 -11.21 -2.94 11.21
C LEU A 149 -9.78 -3.47 11.19
N THR A 150 -9.52 -4.53 10.42
CA THR A 150 -8.23 -5.23 10.44
C THR A 150 -7.45 -5.09 9.13
N GLY A 151 -8.10 -4.64 8.05
CA GLY A 151 -7.50 -4.63 6.72
C GLY A 151 -7.38 -6.02 6.07
N ILE A 152 -7.98 -7.06 6.66
CA ILE A 152 -8.01 -8.42 6.11
C ILE A 152 -9.11 -8.49 5.04
N THR A 153 -8.71 -8.72 3.79
CA THR A 153 -9.58 -8.60 2.60
C THR A 153 -10.07 -9.95 2.06
N GLU A 154 -9.38 -11.02 2.46
CA GLU A 154 -9.56 -12.40 2.00
C GLU A 154 -10.98 -12.92 2.21
N PRO A 155 -11.68 -12.66 3.34
CA PRO A 155 -13.04 -13.13 3.54
C PRO A 155 -14.05 -12.61 2.51
N ILE A 156 -13.80 -11.45 1.89
CA ILE A 156 -14.63 -10.91 0.81
C ILE A 156 -14.11 -11.41 -0.53
N GLU A 157 -12.81 -11.27 -0.79
CA GLU A 157 -12.19 -11.63 -2.08
C GLU A 157 -12.42 -13.10 -2.44
N PHE A 158 -12.37 -14.00 -1.47
CA PHE A 158 -12.55 -15.44 -1.70
C PHE A 158 -13.97 -15.84 -2.09
N THR A 159 -14.97 -14.98 -1.84
CA THR A 159 -16.36 -15.26 -2.20
C THR A 159 -16.60 -15.20 -3.72
N PHE A 160 -15.75 -14.49 -4.46
CA PHE A 160 -15.88 -14.35 -5.93
C PHE A 160 -14.62 -14.75 -6.70
N LEU A 161 -13.45 -14.83 -6.06
CA LEU A 161 -12.18 -15.27 -6.65
C LEU A 161 -12.34 -16.54 -7.51
N PHE A 162 -12.96 -17.59 -6.94
CA PHE A 162 -13.11 -18.89 -7.59
C PHE A 162 -14.38 -19.01 -8.45
N VAL A 163 -15.36 -18.12 -8.23
CA VAL A 163 -16.67 -18.17 -8.90
C VAL A 163 -16.66 -17.32 -10.17
N ALA A 164 -15.97 -16.18 -10.14
CA ALA A 164 -15.90 -15.22 -11.24
C ALA A 164 -14.46 -14.69 -11.42
N PRO A 165 -13.55 -15.47 -12.04
CA PRO A 165 -12.15 -15.10 -12.23
C PRO A 165 -11.96 -13.78 -13.00
N VAL A 166 -12.85 -13.49 -13.96
CA VAL A 166 -12.84 -12.23 -14.71
C VAL A 166 -13.16 -11.04 -13.80
N LEU A 167 -14.15 -11.20 -12.91
CA LEU A 167 -14.49 -10.18 -11.91
C LEU A 167 -13.32 -9.95 -10.95
N TYR A 168 -12.59 -11.01 -10.60
CA TYR A 168 -11.37 -10.90 -9.82
C TYR A 168 -10.24 -10.16 -10.55
N GLY A 169 -10.09 -10.36 -11.86
CA GLY A 169 -9.14 -9.58 -12.67
C GLY A 169 -9.48 -8.08 -12.67
N VAL A 170 -10.75 -7.72 -12.84
CA VAL A 170 -11.23 -6.33 -12.72
C VAL A 170 -10.98 -5.78 -11.32
N HIS A 171 -11.25 -6.58 -10.30
CA HIS A 171 -10.98 -6.23 -8.91
C HIS A 171 -9.50 -5.93 -8.65
N CYS A 172 -8.58 -6.72 -9.21
CA CYS A 172 -7.14 -6.47 -9.10
C CYS A 172 -6.70 -5.14 -9.73
N ILE A 173 -7.40 -4.68 -10.78
CA ILE A 173 -7.13 -3.40 -11.46
C ILE A 173 -7.67 -2.21 -10.67
N LEU A 174 -8.78 -2.40 -9.95
CA LEU A 174 -9.45 -1.34 -9.20
C LEU A 174 -8.93 -1.15 -7.76
N ALA A 175 -8.19 -2.13 -7.25
CA ALA A 175 -7.60 -2.15 -5.91
C ALA A 175 -6.27 -1.40 -5.88
#